data_AF-A0A2D5AX57-F1
#
_entry.id   AF-A0A2D5AX57-F1
#
_cell.length_a   1.000
_cell.length_b   1.000
_cell.length_c   1.000
_cell.angle_alpha   90.00
_cell.angle_beta   90.00
_cell.angle_gamma   90.00
#
_symmetry.space_group_name_H-M   'P 1'
#
loop_
_entity.id
_entity.type
_entity.pdbx_description
1 polymer ?
#
loop_
_entity_poly.entity_id
_entity_poly.type
_entity_poly.pdbx_seq_one_letter_code
_entity_poly.pdbx_strand_id
1 'polypeptide(L)'
;MRPSVRIGCEVEPLKTHPPAIFQRAGWTAEWLGKRLKNVHTRKNSGQTEMTIEPVDGARKITDLELIEEFRTDPYALALRRVRPGSEGVLDKAAHQHLGLVKYQVLSLGRVLPSQTEEEPAMTPAKTLIACFGLLPLLAAVGTAQHELVLKDHHHVMHGEVVSSTGASVTFEHVVGETSETQVYSVDQIDPHSFYIIRKYAVGDDAAAKVSLGEYCMANGLYTRARNQFEEARRLDASLKLGDKLAQCREGTASQMLAQAQALLEKKQFSKAYRKTAEIIRVFGNTPSGAKARETMGTIHDRNVSARKTREAAYDAKEGGQEIKHIEELIGRAGKENTEALQDKSMSGAQRGFGKSIKSYKHALKELEGVAKQYKGSPQLTQHVEGMLAETKEDLIEVYLNLGSIYMTQTNYQRALLEANSALAVDPKSPRAKSFRASVATASGDTDIGVYPIRRVRLPIR
;
A
#
# COMPACT_ATOMS: atom_id res chain seq x y z
N MET A 1 14.83 -29.09 28.23
CA MET A 1 14.42 -27.74 27.76
C MET A 1 13.26 -27.28 28.60
N ARG A 2 13.34 -26.11 29.24
CA ARG A 2 12.20 -25.53 29.97
C ARG A 2 11.20 -24.99 28.92
N PRO A 3 9.89 -25.27 29.03
CA PRO A 3 8.92 -24.73 28.10
C PRO A 3 8.91 -23.20 28.19
N SER A 4 9.03 -22.53 27.05
CA SER A 4 8.86 -21.07 26.97
C SER A 4 7.36 -20.77 26.87
N VAL A 5 6.76 -20.24 27.93
CA VAL A 5 5.40 -19.73 27.89
C VAL A 5 5.46 -18.28 27.40
N ARG A 6 4.78 -17.98 26.30
CA ARG A 6 4.55 -16.59 25.86
C ARG A 6 3.09 -16.25 26.08
N ILE A 7 2.83 -15.20 26.86
CA ILE A 7 1.49 -14.67 27.10
C ILE A 7 1.45 -13.30 26.45
N GLY A 8 0.56 -13.11 25.46
CA GLY A 8 0.20 -11.79 24.94
C GLY A 8 -1.18 -11.43 25.47
N CYS A 9 -1.34 -10.21 25.98
CA CYS A 9 -2.61 -9.69 26.49
C CYS A 9 -3.00 -8.46 25.67
N GLU A 10 -4.25 -8.40 25.23
CA GLU A 10 -4.86 -7.25 24.56
C GLU A 10 -6.09 -6.85 25.38
N VAL A 11 -6.25 -5.55 25.64
CA VAL A 11 -7.20 -5.02 26.63
C VAL A 11 -8.12 -4.02 25.95
N GLU A 12 -9.44 -4.27 26.02
CA GLU A 12 -10.46 -3.33 25.55
C GLU A 12 -11.32 -2.82 26.72
N PRO A 13 -11.50 -1.49 26.87
CA PRO A 13 -12.39 -0.94 27.88
C PRO A 13 -13.87 -1.04 27.45
N LEU A 14 -14.72 -1.58 28.33
CA LEU A 14 -16.17 -1.64 28.10
C LEU A 14 -16.83 -0.28 28.42
N LYS A 15 -17.73 0.17 27.54
CA LYS A 15 -18.26 1.54 27.53
C LYS A 15 -19.37 1.86 28.56
N THR A 16 -19.83 0.91 29.37
CA THR A 16 -21.17 1.03 30.00
C THR A 16 -21.30 0.91 31.53
N HIS A 17 -20.24 0.95 32.35
CA HIS A 17 -20.40 0.86 33.82
C HIS A 17 -19.50 1.83 34.64
N PRO A 18 -19.98 2.36 35.79
CA PRO A 18 -19.19 3.19 36.71
C PRO A 18 -18.37 2.33 37.71
N PRO A 19 -17.57 2.96 38.58
CA PRO A 19 -16.15 3.30 38.40
C PRO A 19 -15.19 2.09 38.29
N ALA A 20 -15.69 0.86 38.26
CA ALA A 20 -14.86 -0.31 38.05
C ALA A 20 -14.56 -0.47 36.55
N ILE A 21 -13.28 -0.49 36.17
CA ILE A 21 -12.91 -0.66 34.76
C ILE A 21 -13.04 -2.15 34.44
N PHE A 22 -14.13 -2.51 33.75
CA PHE A 22 -14.25 -3.84 33.17
C PHE A 22 -13.35 -3.95 31.94
N GLN A 23 -12.44 -4.92 31.99
CA GLN A 23 -11.49 -5.19 30.92
C GLN A 23 -11.68 -6.60 30.42
N ARG A 24 -11.86 -6.73 29.10
CA ARG A 24 -11.77 -8.02 28.43
C ARG A 24 -10.32 -8.25 28.02
N ALA A 25 -9.73 -9.33 28.51
CA ALA A 25 -8.37 -9.74 28.19
C ALA A 25 -8.38 -11.04 27.39
N GLY A 26 -7.77 -11.02 26.21
CA GLY A 26 -7.50 -12.23 25.43
C GLY A 26 -6.09 -12.72 25.69
N TRP A 27 -5.91 -14.01 25.94
CA TRP A 27 -4.57 -14.62 26.01
C TRP A 27 -4.43 -15.79 25.05
N THR A 28 -3.19 -16.09 24.67
CA THR A 28 -2.83 -17.27 23.89
C THR A 28 -1.56 -17.86 24.48
N ALA A 29 -1.63 -19.10 24.94
CA ALA A 29 -0.47 -19.85 25.40
C ALA A 29 -0.15 -20.95 24.39
N GLU A 30 1.10 -21.00 23.97
CA GLU A 30 1.62 -22.06 23.11
C GLU A 30 2.57 -22.94 23.93
N TRP A 31 2.30 -24.24 23.92
CA TRP A 31 3.08 -25.26 24.62
C TRP A 31 3.74 -26.19 23.63
N LEU A 32 5.05 -26.38 23.76
CA LEU A 32 5.80 -27.36 22.99
C LEU A 32 6.02 -28.61 23.84
N GLY A 33 5.28 -29.68 23.55
CA GLY A 33 5.41 -30.96 24.22
C GLY A 33 6.20 -31.96 23.37
N LYS A 34 7.05 -32.78 24.00
CA LYS A 34 7.75 -33.87 23.32
C LYS A 34 7.31 -35.19 23.97
N ARG A 35 6.58 -36.03 23.23
CA ARG A 35 6.16 -37.37 23.67
C ARG A 35 6.37 -38.33 22.53
N LEU A 36 7.10 -39.43 22.77
CA LEU A 36 7.31 -40.56 21.85
C LEU A 36 7.69 -40.12 20.42
N LYS A 37 8.89 -39.55 20.27
CA LYS A 37 9.52 -39.11 19.00
C LYS A 37 8.83 -37.97 18.22
N ASN A 38 7.64 -37.53 18.60
CA ASN A 38 6.96 -36.41 17.97
C ASN A 38 7.00 -35.14 18.83
N VAL A 39 7.35 -34.01 18.20
CA VAL A 39 7.18 -32.66 18.76
C VAL A 39 5.78 -32.20 18.41
N HIS A 40 4.99 -31.82 19.40
CA HIS A 40 3.66 -31.25 19.16
C HIS A 40 3.58 -29.83 19.74
N THR A 41 2.90 -28.96 19.01
CA THR A 41 2.48 -27.64 19.45
C THR A 41 1.04 -27.75 19.94
N ARG A 42 0.80 -27.29 21.16
CA ARG A 42 -0.54 -27.11 21.73
C ARG A 42 -0.80 -25.62 21.82
N LYS A 43 -1.96 -25.18 21.33
CA LYS A 43 -2.38 -23.78 21.41
C LYS A 43 -3.68 -23.70 22.21
N ASN A 44 -3.61 -23.02 23.34
CA ASN A 44 -4.78 -22.65 24.12
C ASN A 44 -4.98 -21.14 23.97
N SER A 45 -6.20 -20.71 23.71
CA SER A 45 -6.57 -19.29 23.78
C SER A 45 -7.83 -19.15 24.63
N GLY A 46 -7.88 -18.12 25.46
CA GLY A 46 -9.05 -17.86 26.30
C GLY A 46 -9.38 -16.38 26.36
N GLN A 47 -10.64 -16.08 26.69
CA GLN A 47 -11.10 -14.75 27.04
C GLN A 47 -11.44 -14.73 28.52
N THR A 48 -10.94 -13.72 29.23
CA THR A 48 -11.29 -13.47 30.62
C THR A 48 -11.84 -12.05 30.75
N GLU A 49 -12.87 -11.90 31.57
CA GLU A 49 -13.31 -10.60 32.07
C GLU A 49 -12.64 -10.38 33.43
N MET A 50 -12.11 -9.18 33.61
CA MET A 50 -11.54 -8.77 34.89
C MET A 50 -12.05 -7.41 35.30
N THR A 51 -12.30 -7.26 36.60
CA THR A 51 -12.69 -6.01 37.22
C THR A 51 -11.46 -5.38 37.84
N ILE A 52 -11.14 -4.15 37.43
CA ILE A 52 -10.00 -3.40 37.96
C ILE A 52 -10.50 -2.18 38.71
N GLU A 53 -10.16 -2.11 39.99
CA GLU A 53 -10.47 -0.99 40.86
C GLU A 53 -9.21 -0.17 41.17
N PRO A 54 -9.29 1.17 41.09
CA PRO A 54 -8.21 2.03 41.57
C PRO A 54 -8.18 2.01 43.11
N VAL A 55 -7.04 1.66 43.69
CA VAL A 55 -6.80 1.68 45.14
C VAL A 55 -5.45 2.36 45.40
N ASP A 56 -5.46 3.51 46.09
CA ASP A 56 -4.28 4.26 46.52
C ASP A 56 -3.25 4.55 45.40
N GLY A 57 -3.73 4.97 44.22
CA GLY A 57 -2.88 5.27 43.06
C GLY A 57 -2.32 4.03 42.34
N ALA A 58 -2.71 2.82 42.77
CA ALA A 58 -2.47 1.56 42.07
C ALA A 58 -3.77 0.98 41.50
N ARG A 59 -3.65 -0.03 40.64
CA ARG A 59 -4.78 -0.79 40.09
C ARG A 59 -4.81 -2.17 40.72
N LYS A 60 -5.91 -2.53 41.37
CA LYS A 60 -6.15 -3.86 41.98
C LYS A 60 -7.15 -4.62 41.12
N ILE A 61 -6.80 -5.85 40.72
CA ILE A 61 -7.76 -6.77 40.09
C ILE A 61 -8.57 -7.40 41.20
N THR A 62 -9.89 -7.20 41.20
CA THR A 62 -10.79 -7.71 42.25
C THR A 62 -11.51 -8.97 41.83
N ASP A 63 -11.89 -9.08 40.55
CA ASP A 63 -12.52 -10.27 39.98
C ASP A 63 -11.85 -10.68 38.66
N LEU A 64 -11.75 -12.00 38.44
CA LEU A 64 -11.25 -12.60 37.21
C LEU A 64 -12.12 -13.81 36.85
N GLU A 65 -12.92 -13.69 35.80
CA GLU A 65 -13.79 -14.75 35.31
C GLU A 65 -13.32 -15.21 33.93
N LEU A 66 -13.16 -16.53 33.75
CA LEU A 66 -12.87 -17.13 32.45
C LEU A 66 -14.16 -17.30 31.69
N ILE A 67 -14.36 -16.50 30.65
CA ILE A 67 -15.57 -16.49 29.84
C ILE A 67 -15.58 -17.71 28.90
N GLU A 68 -14.47 -17.92 28.20
CA GLU A 68 -14.40 -18.96 27.18
C GLU A 68 -12.96 -19.46 26.99
N GLU A 69 -12.78 -20.77 26.89
CA GLU A 69 -11.50 -21.41 26.60
C GLU A 69 -11.59 -22.20 25.29
N PHE A 70 -10.85 -21.74 24.28
CA PHE A 70 -10.69 -22.46 23.02
C PHE A 70 -9.45 -23.32 23.06
N ARG A 71 -9.66 -24.63 22.92
CA ARG A 71 -8.59 -25.63 22.83
C ARG A 71 -8.48 -26.11 21.39
N THR A 72 -7.33 -25.85 20.75
CA THR A 72 -7.01 -26.46 19.46
C THR A 72 -6.02 -27.59 19.68
N ASP A 73 -6.54 -28.82 19.71
CA ASP A 73 -5.71 -30.03 19.65
C ASP A 73 -5.68 -30.53 18.20
N PRO A 74 -4.51 -30.51 17.52
CA PRO A 74 -4.40 -30.99 16.15
C PRO A 74 -4.76 -32.49 15.99
N TYR A 75 -4.80 -33.28 17.07
CA TYR A 75 -5.20 -34.69 17.01
C TYR A 75 -6.72 -34.93 17.15
N ALA A 76 -7.47 -34.01 17.77
CA ALA A 76 -8.93 -34.14 17.86
C ALA A 76 -9.61 -34.05 16.48
N LEU A 77 -8.98 -33.34 15.53
CA LEU A 77 -9.43 -33.25 14.14
C LEU A 77 -9.00 -34.45 13.28
N ALA A 78 -7.91 -35.14 13.65
CA ALA A 78 -7.41 -36.30 12.93
C ALA A 78 -8.24 -37.57 13.19
N LEU A 79 -8.88 -37.68 14.36
CA LEU A 79 -9.73 -38.83 14.72
C LEU A 79 -11.15 -38.79 14.12
N ARG A 80 -11.57 -37.69 13.46
CA ARG A 80 -12.88 -37.58 12.80
C ARG A 80 -12.91 -38.11 11.35
N ARG A 81 -11.79 -38.62 10.83
CA ARG A 81 -11.74 -39.36 9.56
C ARG A 81 -11.53 -40.85 9.83
N VAL A 82 -12.53 -41.51 10.42
CA VAL A 82 -12.60 -42.97 10.47
C VAL A 82 -13.86 -43.41 9.70
N ARG A 83 -13.72 -44.51 8.95
CA ARG A 83 -14.65 -45.02 7.94
C ARG A 83 -16.05 -45.29 8.54
N PRO A 84 -17.13 -45.19 7.74
CA PRO A 84 -18.43 -45.72 8.14
C PRO A 84 -18.31 -47.24 8.31
N GLY A 85 -18.56 -47.76 9.51
CA GLY A 85 -18.57 -49.21 9.77
C GLY A 85 -17.96 -49.75 11.07
N SER A 86 -17.57 -48.92 12.04
CA SER A 86 -17.13 -49.42 13.36
C SER A 86 -17.98 -48.82 14.49
N GLU A 87 -19.23 -49.30 14.60
CA GLU A 87 -20.01 -49.15 15.84
C GLU A 87 -19.64 -50.29 16.77
N GLY A 88 -19.01 -49.95 17.89
CA GLY A 88 -18.67 -50.90 18.93
C GLY A 88 -17.28 -50.59 19.51
N VAL A 89 -17.26 -50.19 20.78
CA VAL A 89 -16.07 -49.96 21.60
C VAL A 89 -15.37 -48.61 21.39
N LEU A 90 -16.00 -47.50 21.78
CA LEU A 90 -15.27 -46.27 22.17
C LEU A 90 -16.09 -45.33 23.07
N ASP A 91 -16.94 -45.88 23.95
CA ASP A 91 -17.89 -45.08 24.74
C ASP A 91 -17.56 -44.93 26.24
N LYS A 92 -16.28 -45.05 26.64
CA LYS A 92 -15.91 -44.99 28.08
C LYS A 92 -14.67 -44.17 28.48
N ALA A 93 -14.12 -43.32 27.61
CA ALA A 93 -12.85 -42.63 27.93
C ALA A 93 -12.87 -41.09 27.91
N ALA A 94 -14.04 -40.43 27.94
CA ALA A 94 -14.12 -38.97 27.79
C ALA A 94 -14.61 -38.17 29.02
N HIS A 95 -14.79 -38.80 30.19
CA HIS A 95 -15.19 -38.08 31.41
C HIS A 95 -14.28 -38.41 32.58
N GLN A 96 -13.21 -37.63 32.74
CA GLN A 96 -12.65 -37.22 34.03
C GLN A 96 -11.43 -36.31 33.81
N HIS A 97 -11.47 -35.13 34.46
CA HIS A 97 -10.37 -34.25 34.90
C HIS A 97 -10.70 -32.76 34.68
N LEU A 98 -11.51 -32.21 35.59
CA LEU A 98 -11.49 -30.79 35.92
C LEU A 98 -10.71 -30.65 37.23
N GLY A 99 -9.46 -30.23 37.15
CA GLY A 99 -8.67 -29.80 38.29
C GLY A 99 -8.63 -28.27 38.33
N LEU A 100 -9.12 -27.68 39.43
CA LEU A 100 -9.00 -26.25 39.72
C LEU A 100 -7.54 -25.87 39.98
N VAL A 101 -7.02 -24.88 39.27
CA VAL A 101 -5.73 -24.25 39.57
C VAL A 101 -6.00 -22.81 39.99
N LYS A 102 -5.73 -22.47 41.25
CA LYS A 102 -5.76 -21.09 41.78
C LYS A 102 -4.41 -20.42 41.52
N TYR A 103 -4.43 -19.18 40.99
CA TYR A 103 -3.25 -18.32 40.90
C TYR A 103 -3.37 -17.16 41.89
N GLN A 104 -2.26 -16.78 42.52
CA GLN A 104 -2.15 -15.69 43.50
C GLN A 104 -1.29 -14.57 42.87
N VAL A 105 -1.75 -13.31 42.93
CA VAL A 105 -1.06 -12.15 42.35
C VAL A 105 -0.52 -11.24 43.48
N LEU A 106 0.75 -10.85 43.39
CA LEU A 106 1.44 -9.89 44.28
C LEU A 106 1.63 -8.54 43.56
N SER A 107 1.43 -7.42 44.27
CA SER A 107 1.58 -6.05 43.76
C SER A 107 2.85 -5.35 44.28
N LEU A 108 3.43 -4.43 43.50
CA LEU A 108 4.46 -3.48 43.93
C LEU A 108 4.26 -2.09 43.27
N GLY A 109 4.29 -1.01 44.08
CA GLY A 109 4.20 0.43 43.73
C GLY A 109 5.47 1.00 43.08
N ARG A 110 5.62 2.29 42.69
CA ARG A 110 5.29 3.60 43.33
C ARG A 110 5.41 4.72 42.26
N VAL A 111 4.81 5.91 42.47
CA VAL A 111 4.91 7.13 41.61
C VAL A 111 5.34 8.35 42.44
N LEU A 112 5.99 9.35 41.82
CA LEU A 112 6.28 10.71 42.35
C LEU A 112 5.72 11.82 41.41
N PRO A 113 5.42 13.04 41.90
CA PRO A 113 4.50 13.99 41.25
C PRO A 113 5.18 15.13 40.45
N SER A 114 4.41 15.75 39.55
CA SER A 114 4.74 16.96 38.77
C SER A 114 4.21 18.25 39.42
N GLN A 115 4.97 19.34 39.33
CA GLN A 115 4.54 20.69 39.68
C GLN A 115 4.21 21.52 38.43
N THR A 116 3.18 22.35 38.55
CA THR A 116 2.71 23.36 37.59
C THR A 116 2.86 24.74 38.22
N GLU A 117 3.37 25.71 37.46
CA GLU A 117 3.32 27.14 37.81
C GLU A 117 2.51 27.91 36.75
N GLU A 118 1.70 28.84 37.25
CA GLU A 118 0.85 29.78 36.52
C GLU A 118 1.57 31.11 36.30
N GLU A 119 1.29 31.81 35.19
CA GLU A 119 1.55 33.25 35.04
C GLU A 119 0.28 34.02 34.65
N PRO A 120 0.17 35.33 34.99
CA PRO A 120 -1.10 36.05 35.04
C PRO A 120 -1.37 37.01 33.87
N ALA A 121 -2.61 37.49 33.87
CA ALA A 121 -3.33 38.22 32.82
C ALA A 121 -2.86 39.65 32.50
N MET A 122 -3.11 40.09 31.26
CA MET A 122 -3.14 41.50 30.83
C MET A 122 -4.50 41.91 30.27
N THR A 123 -4.93 43.13 30.61
CA THR A 123 -6.18 43.82 30.26
C THR A 123 -6.13 44.54 28.88
N PRO A 124 -7.30 44.84 28.25
CA PRO A 124 -7.36 45.28 26.86
C PRO A 124 -7.43 46.81 26.68
N ALA A 125 -6.78 47.32 25.62
CA ALA A 125 -6.97 48.69 25.13
C ALA A 125 -7.66 48.67 23.75
N LYS A 126 -8.69 49.52 23.65
CA LYS A 126 -9.61 49.72 22.53
C LYS A 126 -8.95 50.56 21.43
N THR A 127 -9.10 50.19 20.16
CA THR A 127 -9.18 51.16 19.06
C THR A 127 -10.07 50.59 17.94
N LEU A 128 -11.19 51.27 17.73
CA LEU A 128 -12.22 50.98 16.73
C LEU A 128 -11.97 51.93 15.55
N ILE A 129 -11.63 51.40 14.37
CA ILE A 129 -11.73 52.13 13.10
C ILE A 129 -12.68 51.34 12.21
N ALA A 130 -13.81 51.96 11.90
CA ALA A 130 -14.86 51.43 11.06
C ALA A 130 -14.57 51.73 9.58
N CYS A 131 -14.46 50.69 8.77
CA CYS A 131 -14.58 50.77 7.31
C CYS A 131 -15.71 49.83 6.87
N PHE A 132 -16.86 50.40 6.50
CA PHE A 132 -17.93 49.70 5.80
C PHE A 132 -17.64 49.76 4.30
N GLY A 133 -17.29 48.63 3.71
CA GLY A 133 -17.23 48.40 2.27
C GLY A 133 -17.66 46.96 1.99
N LEU A 134 -18.55 46.77 1.01
CA LEU A 134 -19.18 45.50 0.67
C LEU A 134 -18.18 44.32 0.62
N LEU A 135 -18.35 43.36 1.52
CA LEU A 135 -17.67 42.06 1.50
C LEU A 135 -18.51 41.09 0.66
N PRO A 136 -17.98 40.50 -0.44
CA PRO A 136 -18.48 39.21 -0.88
C PRO A 136 -18.24 38.20 0.25
N LEU A 137 -19.22 37.33 0.51
CA LEU A 137 -19.12 36.22 1.47
C LEU A 137 -17.94 35.32 1.09
N LEU A 138 -16.76 35.62 1.64
CA LEU A 138 -15.60 34.75 1.65
C LEU A 138 -15.82 33.74 2.77
N ALA A 139 -16.12 32.50 2.40
CA ALA A 139 -16.11 31.40 3.36
C ALA A 139 -14.68 31.26 3.93
N ALA A 140 -14.55 31.31 5.26
CA ALA A 140 -13.29 31.08 5.94
C ALA A 140 -12.82 29.63 5.66
N VAL A 141 -11.75 29.49 4.89
CA VAL A 141 -11.09 28.20 4.64
C VAL A 141 -10.18 27.92 5.85
N GLY A 142 -10.31 26.73 6.46
CA GLY A 142 -9.46 26.33 7.58
C GLY A 142 -7.97 26.37 7.22
N THR A 143 -7.16 26.88 8.15
CA THR A 143 -5.74 27.23 8.01
C THR A 143 -4.85 25.99 7.96
N ALA A 144 -4.76 25.36 6.78
CA ALA A 144 -3.63 24.49 6.47
C ALA A 144 -2.48 25.36 5.94
N GLN A 145 -1.25 25.13 6.40
CA GLN A 145 -0.08 25.64 5.69
C GLN A 145 -0.05 25.03 4.29
N HIS A 146 0.06 25.88 3.28
CA HIS A 146 0.14 25.50 1.88
C HIS A 146 1.57 25.70 1.37
N GLU A 147 2.02 24.79 0.51
CA GLU A 147 3.22 24.99 -0.31
C GLU A 147 2.76 25.53 -1.68
N LEU A 148 3.27 26.70 -2.07
CA LEU A 148 3.04 27.30 -3.38
C LEU A 148 4.33 27.20 -4.20
N VAL A 149 4.32 26.36 -5.24
CA VAL A 149 5.44 26.25 -6.19
C VAL A 149 5.20 27.21 -7.36
N LEU A 150 6.19 28.04 -7.68
CA LEU A 150 6.16 28.91 -8.86
C LEU A 150 6.60 28.14 -10.13
N LYS A 151 6.25 28.65 -11.32
CA LYS A 151 6.54 27.98 -12.59
C LYS A 151 8.03 27.83 -12.91
N ASP A 152 8.89 28.63 -12.29
CA ASP A 152 10.34 28.45 -12.44
C ASP A 152 10.86 27.18 -11.74
N HIS A 153 10.01 26.48 -10.98
CA HIS A 153 10.33 25.26 -10.23
C HIS A 153 11.46 25.41 -9.19
N HIS A 154 11.95 26.62 -8.98
CA HIS A 154 13.03 26.92 -8.05
C HIS A 154 12.53 27.59 -6.78
N HIS A 155 11.37 28.26 -6.84
CA HIS A 155 10.78 28.92 -5.69
C HIS A 155 9.60 28.12 -5.15
N VAL A 156 9.77 27.65 -3.92
CA VAL A 156 8.72 27.05 -3.10
C VAL A 156 8.45 28.00 -1.93
N MET A 157 7.25 28.55 -1.90
CA MET A 157 6.80 29.45 -0.84
C MET A 157 5.98 28.66 0.18
N HIS A 158 6.23 28.90 1.47
CA HIS A 158 5.45 28.32 2.57
C HIS A 158 4.61 29.42 3.21
N GLY A 159 3.31 29.18 3.33
CA GLY A 159 2.39 30.22 3.78
C GLY A 159 0.94 29.79 3.71
N GLU A 160 0.02 30.75 3.79
CA GLU A 160 -1.41 30.54 3.75
C GLU A 160 -2.02 31.20 2.51
N VAL A 161 -2.98 30.52 1.90
CA VAL A 161 -3.77 31.09 0.82
C VAL A 161 -4.85 31.97 1.43
N VAL A 162 -4.70 33.29 1.30
CA VAL A 162 -5.69 34.27 1.78
C VAL A 162 -6.92 34.28 0.88
N SER A 163 -6.72 34.24 -0.44
CA SER A 163 -7.81 34.15 -1.42
C SER A 163 -7.34 33.51 -2.73
N SER A 164 -8.26 32.87 -3.46
CA SER A 164 -7.97 32.28 -4.77
C SER A 164 -9.11 32.54 -5.74
N THR A 165 -8.77 33.19 -6.86
CA THR A 165 -9.68 33.47 -7.97
C THR A 165 -9.30 32.65 -9.20
N GLY A 166 -10.03 32.83 -10.31
CA GLY A 166 -9.65 32.22 -11.59
C GLY A 166 -8.38 32.79 -12.21
N ALA A 167 -7.96 33.97 -11.77
CA ALA A 167 -6.86 34.73 -12.37
C ALA A 167 -5.66 34.87 -11.44
N SER A 168 -5.84 34.79 -10.12
CA SER A 168 -4.78 35.02 -9.15
C SER A 168 -4.97 34.25 -7.84
N VAL A 169 -3.88 34.11 -7.09
CA VAL A 169 -3.84 33.63 -5.71
C VAL A 169 -3.17 34.70 -4.85
N THR A 170 -3.85 35.10 -3.78
CA THR A 170 -3.25 35.93 -2.74
C THR A 170 -2.70 35.01 -1.67
N PHE A 171 -1.40 35.08 -1.44
CA PHE A 171 -0.65 34.18 -0.58
C PHE A 171 0.09 34.99 0.48
N GLU A 172 -0.13 34.64 1.74
CA GLU A 172 0.52 35.25 2.88
C GLU A 172 1.64 34.32 3.36
N HIS A 173 2.87 34.81 3.42
CA HIS A 173 4.03 34.01 3.79
C HIS A 173 4.87 34.76 4.83
N VAL A 174 5.54 34.00 5.70
CA VAL A 174 6.34 34.56 6.79
C VAL A 174 7.78 34.72 6.32
N VAL A 175 8.29 35.95 6.35
CA VAL A 175 9.68 36.31 6.06
C VAL A 175 10.30 36.86 7.34
N GLY A 176 11.09 36.04 8.03
CA GLY A 176 11.62 36.38 9.35
C GLY A 176 10.52 36.45 10.41
N GLU A 177 10.31 37.63 11.01
CA GLU A 177 9.25 37.87 12.01
C GLU A 177 8.02 38.57 11.42
N THR A 178 8.06 38.95 10.14
CA THR A 178 6.98 39.67 9.45
C THR A 178 6.21 38.76 8.50
N SER A 179 4.90 38.97 8.45
CA SER A 179 4.04 38.34 7.46
C SER A 179 3.92 39.26 6.23
N GLU A 180 4.16 38.72 5.05
CA GLU A 180 4.02 39.44 3.78
C GLU A 180 2.95 38.80 2.92
N THR A 181 1.99 39.61 2.45
CA THR A 181 0.97 39.18 1.49
C THR A 181 1.41 39.52 0.07
N GLN A 182 1.48 38.51 -0.79
CA GLN A 182 1.80 38.68 -2.20
C GLN A 182 0.69 38.10 -3.08
N VAL A 183 0.37 38.80 -4.17
CA VAL A 183 -0.58 38.33 -5.18
C VAL A 183 0.20 37.75 -6.35
N TYR A 184 -0.05 36.48 -6.65
CA TYR A 184 0.52 35.79 -7.80
C TYR A 184 -0.56 35.57 -8.84
N SER A 185 -0.25 35.91 -10.09
CA SER A 185 -1.09 35.54 -11.22
C SER A 185 -0.96 34.04 -11.52
N VAL A 186 -2.02 33.42 -12.04
CA VAL A 186 -2.07 31.96 -12.31
C VAL A 186 -0.99 31.51 -13.27
N ASP A 187 -0.52 32.40 -14.15
CA ASP A 187 0.58 32.12 -15.06
C ASP A 187 1.95 32.11 -14.40
N GLN A 188 2.09 32.61 -13.16
CA GLN A 188 3.33 32.56 -12.36
C GLN A 188 3.39 31.30 -11.48
N ILE A 189 2.25 30.65 -11.24
CA ILE A 189 2.13 29.50 -10.35
C ILE A 189 2.26 28.22 -11.16
N ASP A 190 2.97 27.23 -10.62
CA ASP A 190 2.99 25.89 -11.18
C ASP A 190 1.55 25.34 -11.29
N PRO A 191 1.12 24.82 -12.46
CA PRO A 191 -0.27 24.41 -12.63
C PRO A 191 -0.76 23.37 -11.63
N HIS A 192 0.14 22.51 -11.13
CA HIS A 192 -0.22 21.53 -10.12
C HIS A 192 -0.47 22.18 -8.75
N SER A 193 0.35 23.14 -8.35
CA SER A 193 0.14 23.91 -7.12
C SER A 193 -1.17 24.70 -7.16
N PHE A 194 -1.45 25.38 -8.28
CA PHE A 194 -2.72 26.09 -8.43
C PHE A 194 -3.94 25.15 -8.36
N TYR A 195 -3.85 23.96 -8.96
CA TYR A 195 -4.90 22.94 -8.84
C TYR A 195 -5.16 22.55 -7.37
N ILE A 196 -4.11 22.30 -6.58
CA ILE A 196 -4.27 21.92 -5.17
C ILE A 196 -5.04 23.00 -4.41
N ILE A 197 -4.65 24.26 -4.59
CA ILE A 197 -5.29 25.41 -3.94
C ILE A 197 -6.77 25.51 -4.34
N ARG A 198 -7.05 25.45 -5.65
CA ARG A 198 -8.42 25.57 -6.16
C ARG A 198 -9.31 24.38 -5.80
N LYS A 199 -8.77 23.17 -5.69
CA LYS A 199 -9.54 21.95 -5.42
C LYS A 199 -10.41 22.09 -4.15
N TYR A 200 -9.88 22.73 -3.11
CA TYR A 200 -10.59 22.94 -1.85
C TYR A 200 -11.60 24.10 -1.93
N ALA A 201 -11.26 25.16 -2.67
CA ALA A 201 -12.12 26.33 -2.83
C ALA A 201 -13.40 26.05 -3.64
N VAL A 202 -13.36 25.08 -4.55
CA VAL A 202 -14.50 24.75 -5.45
C VAL A 202 -15.68 24.09 -4.71
N GLY A 203 -15.45 23.42 -3.58
CA GLY A 203 -16.52 22.77 -2.81
C GLY A 203 -17.32 21.73 -3.62
N ASP A 204 -18.63 21.64 -3.36
CA ASP A 204 -19.58 20.75 -4.05
C ASP A 204 -20.36 21.47 -5.18
N ASP A 205 -19.73 22.43 -5.85
CA ASP A 205 -20.31 23.11 -7.02
C ASP A 205 -19.90 22.41 -8.33
N ALA A 206 -20.87 21.79 -9.02
CA ALA A 206 -20.63 21.07 -10.27
C ALA A 206 -20.03 21.96 -11.38
N ALA A 207 -20.48 23.20 -11.53
CA ALA A 207 -20.00 24.10 -12.58
C ALA A 207 -18.55 24.54 -12.31
N ALA A 208 -18.25 24.86 -11.06
CA ALA A 208 -16.89 25.19 -10.65
C ALA A 208 -15.93 23.99 -10.78
N LYS A 209 -16.40 22.75 -10.54
CA LYS A 209 -15.64 21.52 -10.83
C LYS A 209 -15.36 21.34 -12.32
N VAL A 210 -16.32 21.63 -13.20
CA VAL A 210 -16.09 21.61 -14.66
C VAL A 210 -15.01 22.61 -15.05
N SER A 211 -15.09 23.85 -14.56
CA SER A 211 -14.09 24.88 -14.84
C SER A 211 -12.69 24.48 -14.37
N LEU A 212 -12.56 23.91 -13.17
CA LEU A 212 -11.28 23.39 -12.66
C LEU A 212 -10.78 22.21 -13.51
N GLY A 213 -11.68 21.36 -13.99
CA GLY A 213 -11.36 20.26 -14.91
C GLY A 213 -10.80 20.75 -16.25
N GLU A 214 -11.40 21.80 -16.83
CA GLU A 214 -10.93 22.44 -18.06
C GLU A 214 -9.55 23.07 -17.87
N TYR A 215 -9.35 23.78 -16.76
CA TYR A 215 -8.04 24.31 -16.40
C TYR A 215 -6.98 23.20 -16.35
N CYS A 216 -7.29 22.09 -15.68
CA CYS A 216 -6.37 20.96 -15.58
C CYS A 216 -6.06 20.38 -16.97
N MET A 217 -7.06 20.25 -17.83
CA MET A 217 -6.89 19.71 -19.18
C MET A 217 -6.01 20.62 -20.04
N ALA A 218 -6.22 21.94 -19.98
CA ALA A 218 -5.42 22.94 -20.70
C ALA A 218 -3.95 22.95 -20.27
N ASN A 219 -3.67 22.57 -19.02
CA ASN A 219 -2.31 22.50 -18.47
C ASN A 219 -1.72 21.07 -18.47
N GLY A 220 -2.30 20.14 -19.23
CA GLY A 220 -1.80 18.77 -19.34
C GLY A 220 -1.95 17.92 -18.07
N LEU A 221 -2.75 18.33 -17.10
CA LEU A 221 -3.04 17.61 -15.86
C LEU A 221 -4.22 16.65 -16.04
N TYR A 222 -4.18 15.81 -17.08
CA TYR A 222 -5.34 15.04 -17.56
C TYR A 222 -5.97 14.10 -16.53
N THR A 223 -5.18 13.48 -15.64
CA THR A 223 -5.72 12.62 -14.58
C THR A 223 -6.55 13.44 -13.58
N ARG A 224 -6.11 14.66 -13.24
CA ARG A 224 -6.84 15.57 -12.34
C ARG A 224 -8.08 16.14 -13.01
N ALA A 225 -7.95 16.52 -14.29
CA ALA A 225 -9.07 16.95 -15.12
C ALA A 225 -10.19 15.91 -15.13
N ARG A 226 -9.86 14.64 -15.40
CA ARG A 226 -10.80 13.51 -15.37
C ARG A 226 -11.51 13.42 -14.01
N ASN A 227 -10.76 13.48 -12.91
CA ASN A 227 -11.35 13.38 -11.57
C ASN A 227 -12.34 14.52 -11.30
N GLN A 228 -12.04 15.76 -11.72
CA GLN A 228 -12.96 16.88 -11.54
C GLN A 228 -14.21 16.76 -12.42
N PHE A 229 -14.07 16.29 -13.66
CA PHE A 229 -15.23 16.03 -14.52
C PHE A 229 -16.12 14.89 -14.00
N GLU A 230 -15.54 13.85 -13.42
CA GLU A 230 -16.28 12.77 -12.77
C GLU A 230 -17.03 13.26 -11.51
N GLU A 231 -16.36 14.06 -10.67
CA GLU A 231 -17.00 14.70 -9.51
C GLU A 231 -18.15 15.63 -9.94
N ALA A 232 -17.96 16.44 -10.98
CA ALA A 232 -18.99 17.30 -11.54
C ALA A 232 -20.21 16.50 -12.03
N ARG A 233 -19.97 15.41 -12.78
CA ARG A 233 -21.04 14.52 -13.27
C ARG A 233 -21.79 13.82 -12.14
N ARG A 234 -21.10 13.54 -11.03
CA ARG A 234 -21.74 12.97 -9.83
C ARG A 234 -22.66 13.97 -9.15
N LEU A 235 -22.27 15.24 -9.10
CA LEU A 235 -23.06 16.34 -8.53
C LEU A 235 -24.23 16.74 -9.43
N ASP A 236 -24.02 16.73 -10.76
CA ASP A 236 -25.05 16.99 -11.76
C ASP A 236 -24.93 16.00 -12.93
N ALA A 237 -25.82 15.01 -12.91
CA ALA A 237 -25.88 13.95 -13.93
C ALA A 237 -26.32 14.44 -15.31
N SER A 238 -26.86 15.66 -15.43
CA SER A 238 -27.29 16.24 -16.72
C SER A 238 -26.11 16.76 -17.56
N LEU A 239 -24.93 16.94 -16.95
CA LEU A 239 -23.73 17.44 -17.61
C LEU A 239 -23.20 16.46 -18.67
N LYS A 240 -23.14 16.93 -19.92
CA LYS A 240 -22.58 16.17 -21.06
C LYS A 240 -21.06 16.28 -21.10
N LEU A 241 -20.37 15.49 -20.26
CA LEU A 241 -18.89 15.51 -20.14
C LEU A 241 -18.17 14.38 -20.87
N GLY A 242 -18.88 13.59 -21.69
CA GLY A 242 -18.32 12.42 -22.39
C GLY A 242 -17.07 12.74 -23.22
N ASP A 243 -17.12 13.79 -24.03
CA ASP A 243 -16.00 14.20 -24.89
C ASP A 243 -14.79 14.66 -24.08
N LYS A 244 -15.02 15.42 -22.99
CA LYS A 244 -13.95 15.89 -22.10
C LYS A 244 -13.26 14.73 -21.38
N LEU A 245 -14.03 13.74 -20.93
CA LEU A 245 -13.49 12.52 -20.32
C LEU A 245 -12.67 11.70 -21.33
N ALA A 246 -13.13 11.60 -22.58
CA ALA A 246 -12.38 10.96 -23.66
C ALA A 246 -11.08 11.70 -23.97
N GLN A 247 -11.11 13.04 -24.03
CA GLN A 247 -9.91 13.88 -24.20
C GLN A 247 -8.91 13.70 -23.04
N CYS A 248 -9.38 13.65 -21.79
CA CYS A 248 -8.50 13.38 -20.65
C CYS A 248 -7.85 11.99 -20.73
N ARG A 249 -8.61 10.98 -21.18
CA ARG A 249 -8.11 9.62 -21.38
C ARG A 249 -7.02 9.57 -22.46
N GLU A 250 -7.25 10.21 -23.60
CA GLU A 250 -6.24 10.32 -24.67
C GLU A 250 -5.03 11.14 -24.25
N GLY A 251 -5.22 12.29 -23.59
CA GLY A 251 -4.11 13.12 -23.11
C GLY A 251 -3.19 12.39 -22.13
N THR A 252 -3.77 11.60 -21.21
CA THR A 252 -2.99 10.74 -20.30
C THR A 252 -2.20 9.68 -21.08
N ALA A 253 -2.85 9.01 -22.04
CA ALA A 253 -2.21 8.00 -22.88
C ALA A 253 -1.07 8.58 -23.73
N SER A 254 -1.26 9.78 -24.29
CA SER A 254 -0.28 10.51 -25.09
C SER A 254 0.97 10.88 -24.27
N GLN A 255 0.80 11.41 -23.05
CA GLN A 255 1.92 11.70 -22.15
C GLN A 255 2.71 10.44 -21.79
N MET A 256 2.03 9.32 -21.51
CA MET A 256 2.70 8.05 -21.24
C MET A 256 3.45 7.54 -22.47
N LEU A 257 2.90 7.72 -23.67
CA LEU A 257 3.55 7.33 -24.91
C LEU A 257 4.82 8.16 -25.17
N ALA A 258 4.77 9.47 -24.93
CA ALA A 258 5.94 10.33 -25.01
C ALA A 258 7.05 9.88 -24.02
N GLN A 259 6.68 9.49 -22.80
CA GLN A 259 7.64 8.90 -21.85
C GLN A 259 8.25 7.60 -22.36
N ALA A 260 7.44 6.72 -22.97
CA ALA A 260 7.94 5.48 -23.57
C ALA A 260 8.91 5.73 -24.73
N GLN A 261 8.63 6.74 -25.56
CA GLN A 261 9.52 7.18 -26.65
C GLN A 261 10.83 7.75 -26.11
N ALA A 262 10.80 8.58 -25.07
CA ALA A 262 12.02 9.09 -24.43
C ALA A 262 12.88 7.95 -23.82
N LEU A 263 12.26 6.89 -23.29
CA LEU A 263 12.98 5.70 -22.82
C LEU A 263 13.61 4.93 -23.99
N LEU A 264 12.93 4.87 -25.14
CA LEU A 264 13.44 4.24 -26.35
C LEU A 264 14.66 5.00 -26.91
N GLU A 265 14.62 6.33 -26.94
CA GLU A 265 15.75 7.18 -27.35
C GLU A 265 16.97 6.99 -26.45
N LYS A 266 16.76 6.86 -25.15
CA LYS A 266 17.80 6.54 -24.15
C LYS A 266 18.29 5.08 -24.22
N LYS A 267 17.87 4.30 -25.23
CA LYS A 267 18.17 2.87 -25.39
C LYS A 267 17.76 2.01 -24.19
N GLN A 268 16.81 2.47 -23.38
CA GLN A 268 16.26 1.73 -22.24
C GLN A 268 15.10 0.85 -22.69
N PHE A 269 15.38 -0.09 -23.60
CA PHE A 269 14.35 -0.84 -24.33
C PHE A 269 13.40 -1.63 -23.42
N SER A 270 13.90 -2.28 -22.36
CA SER A 270 13.07 -2.99 -21.38
C SER A 270 12.07 -2.05 -20.68
N LYS A 271 12.50 -0.84 -20.28
CA LYS A 271 11.63 0.15 -19.63
C LYS A 271 10.61 0.72 -20.62
N ALA A 272 11.04 1.03 -21.84
CA ALA A 272 10.15 1.48 -22.91
C ALA A 272 9.06 0.44 -23.19
N TYR A 273 9.43 -0.85 -23.26
CA TYR A 273 8.52 -1.97 -23.51
C TYR A 273 7.45 -2.07 -22.43
N ARG A 274 7.85 -2.08 -21.14
CA ARG A 274 6.92 -2.14 -20.01
C ARG A 274 5.96 -0.95 -20.02
N LYS A 275 6.47 0.25 -20.30
CA LYS A 275 5.64 1.47 -20.40
C LYS A 275 4.63 1.37 -21.55
N THR A 276 5.04 0.89 -22.74
CA THR A 276 4.10 0.66 -23.85
C THR A 276 3.06 -0.41 -23.53
N ALA A 277 3.45 -1.51 -22.88
CA ALA A 277 2.51 -2.55 -22.47
C ALA A 277 1.45 -2.01 -21.49
N GLU A 278 1.85 -1.15 -20.56
CA GLU A 278 0.94 -0.46 -19.65
C GLU A 278 -0.07 0.42 -20.40
N ILE A 279 0.39 1.18 -21.40
CA ILE A 279 -0.48 2.03 -22.23
C ILE A 279 -1.51 1.18 -22.98
N ILE A 280 -1.08 0.08 -23.59
CA ILE A 280 -1.97 -0.81 -24.35
C ILE A 280 -3.03 -1.41 -23.43
N ARG A 281 -2.63 -1.83 -22.23
CA ARG A 281 -3.53 -2.41 -21.23
C ARG A 281 -4.58 -1.43 -20.73
N VAL A 282 -4.19 -0.20 -20.40
CA VAL A 282 -5.08 0.79 -19.75
C VAL A 282 -5.83 1.66 -20.79
N PHE A 283 -5.19 1.97 -21.90
CA PHE A 283 -5.64 2.94 -22.90
C PHE A 283 -5.75 2.36 -24.32
N GLY A 284 -5.84 1.02 -24.46
CA GLY A 284 -5.83 0.35 -25.76
C GLY A 284 -6.89 0.84 -26.77
N ASN A 285 -8.00 1.41 -26.31
CA ASN A 285 -9.07 1.98 -27.14
C ASN A 285 -8.87 3.46 -27.55
N THR A 286 -7.74 4.05 -27.19
CA THR A 286 -7.40 5.43 -27.54
C THR A 286 -6.47 5.48 -28.76
N PRO A 287 -6.41 6.60 -29.52
CA PRO A 287 -5.40 6.80 -30.56
C PRO A 287 -3.97 6.53 -30.08
N SER A 288 -3.59 7.05 -28.92
CA SER A 288 -2.26 6.78 -28.34
C SER A 288 -2.05 5.31 -27.96
N GLY A 289 -3.10 4.61 -27.54
CA GLY A 289 -3.06 3.16 -27.30
C GLY A 289 -2.86 2.34 -28.58
N ALA A 290 -3.42 2.77 -29.71
CA ALA A 290 -3.14 2.16 -31.01
C ALA A 290 -1.69 2.37 -31.43
N LYS A 291 -1.19 3.61 -31.33
CA LYS A 291 0.22 3.94 -31.62
C LYS A 291 1.21 3.20 -30.70
N ALA A 292 0.84 2.99 -29.43
CA ALA A 292 1.63 2.17 -28.51
C ALA A 292 1.74 0.72 -28.98
N ARG A 293 0.65 0.13 -29.52
CA ARG A 293 0.67 -1.23 -30.11
C ARG A 293 1.61 -1.31 -31.31
N GLU A 294 1.56 -0.33 -32.21
CA GLU A 294 2.47 -0.25 -33.37
C GLU A 294 3.93 -0.15 -32.93
N THR A 295 4.22 0.71 -31.95
CA THR A 295 5.59 0.96 -31.46
C THR A 295 6.16 -0.23 -30.69
N MET A 296 5.32 -1.04 -30.04
CA MET A 296 5.73 -2.16 -29.20
C MET A 296 6.56 -3.21 -29.96
N GLY A 297 6.21 -3.47 -31.23
CA GLY A 297 6.99 -4.38 -32.09
C GLY A 297 8.42 -3.89 -32.30
N THR A 298 8.59 -2.63 -32.68
CA THR A 298 9.92 -2.01 -32.86
C THR A 298 10.73 -1.99 -31.57
N ILE A 299 10.10 -1.71 -30.42
CA ILE A 299 10.79 -1.75 -29.12
C ILE A 299 11.24 -3.17 -28.81
N HIS A 300 10.40 -4.18 -29.06
CA HIS A 300 10.73 -5.58 -28.85
C HIS A 300 11.94 -6.01 -29.67
N ASP A 301 11.93 -5.75 -30.99
CA ASP A 301 13.02 -6.12 -31.90
C ASP A 301 14.34 -5.46 -31.49
N ARG A 302 14.30 -4.17 -31.14
CA ARG A 302 15.48 -3.45 -30.64
C ARG A 302 15.98 -4.01 -29.32
N ASN A 303 15.07 -4.39 -28.42
CA ASN A 303 15.45 -5.03 -27.15
C ASN A 303 16.15 -6.38 -27.39
N VAL A 304 15.58 -7.21 -28.27
CA VAL A 304 16.15 -8.51 -28.65
C VAL A 304 17.53 -8.34 -29.29
N SER A 305 17.68 -7.44 -30.26
CA SER A 305 18.98 -7.16 -30.88
C SER A 305 19.99 -6.64 -29.87
N ALA A 306 19.60 -5.73 -28.98
CA ALA A 306 20.48 -5.22 -27.92
C ALA A 306 20.86 -6.30 -26.89
N ARG A 307 20.00 -7.29 -26.65
CA ARG A 307 20.33 -8.47 -25.85
C ARG A 307 21.33 -9.36 -26.58
N LYS A 308 21.09 -9.71 -27.84
CA LYS A 308 22.04 -10.50 -28.65
C LYS A 308 23.43 -9.87 -28.75
N THR A 309 23.52 -8.56 -28.91
CA THR A 309 24.83 -7.86 -28.91
C THR A 309 25.52 -7.93 -27.56
N ARG A 310 24.76 -7.85 -26.46
CA ARG A 310 25.29 -8.04 -25.09
C ARG A 310 25.74 -9.48 -24.89
N GLU A 311 24.91 -10.45 -25.25
CA GLU A 311 25.20 -11.90 -25.21
C GLU A 311 26.49 -12.23 -25.97
N ALA A 312 26.64 -11.76 -27.21
CA ALA A 312 27.86 -11.97 -28.00
C ALA A 312 29.12 -11.34 -27.36
N ALA A 313 28.97 -10.24 -26.62
CA ALA A 313 30.07 -9.64 -25.87
C ALA A 313 30.44 -10.42 -24.59
N TYR A 314 29.51 -11.23 -24.05
CA TYR A 314 29.73 -12.09 -22.89
C TYR A 314 30.20 -13.50 -23.26
N ASP A 315 29.74 -14.08 -24.36
CA ASP A 315 30.20 -15.39 -24.85
C ASP A 315 31.71 -15.42 -25.15
N ALA A 316 32.32 -14.25 -25.39
CA ALA A 316 33.77 -14.09 -25.52
C ALA A 316 34.53 -14.04 -24.17
N LYS A 317 33.84 -14.09 -23.02
CA LYS A 317 34.40 -13.92 -21.66
C LYS A 317 33.98 -15.09 -20.75
N GLU A 318 34.69 -15.28 -19.65
CA GLU A 318 34.29 -16.25 -18.60
C GLU A 318 32.86 -15.96 -18.09
N GLY A 319 31.99 -16.98 -18.07
CA GLY A 319 30.61 -16.88 -17.55
C GLY A 319 29.50 -16.72 -18.58
N GLY A 320 29.80 -16.65 -19.89
CA GLY A 320 28.80 -16.42 -20.94
C GLY A 320 27.69 -17.47 -21.00
N GLN A 321 28.02 -18.75 -20.86
CA GLN A 321 27.05 -19.85 -20.91
C GLN A 321 26.05 -19.82 -19.75
N GLU A 322 26.52 -19.52 -18.53
CA GLU A 322 25.67 -19.38 -17.35
C GLU A 322 24.72 -18.19 -17.49
N ILE A 323 25.22 -17.04 -17.97
CA ILE A 323 24.41 -15.86 -18.23
C ILE A 323 23.34 -16.15 -19.27
N LYS A 324 23.71 -16.78 -20.39
CA LYS A 324 22.77 -17.17 -21.44
C LYS A 324 21.65 -18.06 -20.93
N HIS A 325 22.00 -19.08 -20.15
CA HIS A 325 20.99 -19.96 -19.53
C HIS A 325 20.03 -19.18 -18.63
N ILE A 326 20.54 -18.23 -17.85
CA ILE A 326 19.73 -17.36 -17.00
C ILE A 326 18.83 -16.44 -17.83
N GLU A 327 19.33 -15.86 -18.92
CA GLU A 327 18.53 -15.04 -19.84
C GLU A 327 17.37 -15.83 -20.45
N GLU A 328 17.59 -17.11 -20.79
CA GLU A 328 16.53 -18.01 -21.26
C GLU A 328 15.47 -18.27 -20.18
N LEU A 329 15.88 -18.46 -18.92
CA LEU A 329 14.96 -18.59 -17.78
C LEU A 329 14.12 -17.33 -17.58
N ILE A 330 14.74 -16.15 -17.64
CA ILE A 330 14.06 -14.85 -17.55
C ILE A 330 13.09 -14.68 -18.72
N GLY A 331 13.54 -14.99 -19.95
CA GLY A 331 12.71 -14.93 -21.15
C GLY A 331 11.48 -15.83 -21.08
N ARG A 332 11.66 -17.07 -20.59
CA ARG A 332 10.55 -18.00 -20.31
C ARG A 332 9.60 -17.44 -19.27
N ALA A 333 10.10 -16.92 -18.15
CA ALA A 333 9.29 -16.33 -17.09
C ALA A 333 8.45 -15.14 -17.59
N GLY A 334 9.04 -14.29 -18.44
CA GLY A 334 8.35 -13.17 -19.10
C GLY A 334 7.29 -13.61 -20.09
N LYS A 335 7.54 -14.68 -20.86
CA LYS A 335 6.54 -15.29 -21.74
C LYS A 335 5.36 -15.85 -20.94
N GLU A 336 5.62 -16.59 -19.86
CA GLU A 336 4.59 -17.13 -18.97
C GLU A 336 3.73 -16.02 -18.35
N ASN A 337 4.34 -14.90 -17.95
CA ASN A 337 3.61 -13.72 -17.46
C ASN A 337 2.71 -13.10 -18.54
N THR A 338 3.21 -13.01 -19.78
CA THR A 338 2.46 -12.43 -20.89
C THR A 338 1.27 -13.32 -21.29
N GLU A 339 1.48 -14.63 -21.38
CA GLU A 339 0.41 -15.60 -21.63
C GLU A 339 -0.65 -15.56 -20.52
N ALA A 340 -0.23 -15.43 -19.25
CA ALA A 340 -1.14 -15.29 -18.12
C ALA A 340 -2.01 -14.02 -18.20
N LEU A 341 -1.43 -12.90 -18.66
CA LEU A 341 -2.17 -11.64 -18.88
C LEU A 341 -3.20 -11.74 -20.03
N GLN A 342 -2.97 -12.64 -20.99
CA GLN A 342 -3.85 -12.86 -22.14
C GLN A 342 -4.86 -13.99 -21.92
N ASP A 343 -4.76 -14.73 -20.82
CA ASP A 343 -5.65 -15.84 -20.53
C ASP A 343 -7.07 -15.32 -20.27
N LYS A 344 -8.04 -15.91 -20.97
CA LYS A 344 -9.46 -15.53 -20.87
C LYS A 344 -10.08 -15.96 -19.55
N SER A 345 -9.47 -16.90 -18.85
CA SER A 345 -9.94 -17.47 -17.59
C SER A 345 -9.10 -16.98 -16.41
N MET A 346 -9.76 -16.56 -15.32
CA MET A 346 -9.06 -16.14 -14.10
C MET A 346 -8.20 -17.27 -13.51
N SER A 347 -8.67 -18.53 -13.58
CA SER A 347 -7.91 -19.68 -13.08
C SER A 347 -6.72 -20.05 -13.97
N GLY A 348 -6.83 -19.87 -15.28
CA GLY A 348 -5.71 -19.99 -16.22
C GLY A 348 -4.65 -18.92 -15.96
N ALA A 349 -5.07 -17.66 -15.85
CA ALA A 349 -4.19 -16.54 -15.51
C ALA A 349 -3.46 -16.76 -14.17
N GLN A 350 -4.17 -17.18 -13.12
CA GLN A 350 -3.56 -17.51 -11.82
C GLN A 350 -2.48 -18.59 -11.93
N ARG A 351 -2.74 -19.67 -12.67
CA ARG A 351 -1.75 -20.73 -12.91
C ARG A 351 -0.56 -20.20 -13.72
N GLY A 352 -0.80 -19.39 -14.73
CA GLY A 352 0.23 -18.75 -15.56
C GLY A 352 1.16 -17.87 -14.72
N PHE A 353 0.61 -16.98 -13.90
CA PHE A 353 1.40 -16.17 -12.98
C PHE A 353 2.17 -17.02 -11.95
N GLY A 354 1.55 -18.07 -11.41
CA GLY A 354 2.22 -19.00 -10.50
C GLY A 354 3.43 -19.71 -11.13
N LYS A 355 3.38 -20.04 -12.43
CA LYS A 355 4.54 -20.57 -13.18
C LYS A 355 5.61 -19.49 -13.34
N SER A 356 5.21 -18.32 -13.83
CA SER A 356 6.12 -17.18 -14.02
C SER A 356 6.89 -16.80 -12.75
N ILE A 357 6.21 -16.75 -11.59
CA ILE A 357 6.84 -16.51 -10.27
C ILE A 357 7.91 -17.55 -9.95
N LYS A 358 7.65 -18.83 -10.22
CA LYS A 358 8.64 -19.90 -9.96
C LYS A 358 9.86 -19.73 -10.86
N SER A 359 9.65 -19.47 -12.14
CA SER A 359 10.71 -19.26 -13.14
C SER A 359 11.57 -18.04 -12.77
N TYR A 360 10.97 -16.90 -12.42
CA TYR A 360 11.71 -15.72 -11.97
C TYR A 360 12.49 -15.94 -10.68
N LYS A 361 11.92 -16.65 -9.69
CA LYS A 361 12.65 -17.00 -8.46
C LYS A 361 13.85 -17.90 -8.74
N HIS A 362 13.72 -18.83 -9.68
CA HIS A 362 14.84 -19.67 -10.11
C HIS A 362 15.92 -18.82 -10.76
N ALA A 363 15.56 -17.97 -11.73
CA ALA A 363 16.51 -17.06 -12.37
C ALA A 363 17.24 -16.15 -11.38
N LEU A 364 16.54 -15.57 -10.39
CA LEU A 364 17.17 -14.74 -9.35
C LEU A 364 18.20 -15.52 -8.52
N LYS A 365 17.88 -16.77 -8.16
CA LYS A 365 18.80 -17.62 -7.40
C LYS A 365 20.08 -17.91 -8.20
N GLU A 366 19.95 -18.22 -9.49
CA GLU A 366 21.10 -18.47 -10.37
C GLU A 366 21.93 -17.19 -10.55
N LEU A 367 21.28 -16.04 -10.79
CA LEU A 367 21.95 -14.74 -10.87
C LEU A 367 22.75 -14.40 -9.60
N GLU A 368 22.19 -14.67 -8.41
CA GLU A 368 22.91 -14.48 -7.14
C GLU A 368 24.11 -15.42 -7.00
N GLY A 369 24.04 -16.62 -7.58
CA GLY A 369 25.15 -17.56 -7.67
C GLY A 369 26.28 -17.02 -8.53
N VAL A 370 25.95 -16.59 -9.75
CA VAL A 370 26.89 -15.98 -10.69
C VAL A 370 27.51 -14.72 -10.11
N ALA A 371 26.71 -13.84 -9.49
CA ALA A 371 27.20 -12.62 -8.83
C ALA A 371 28.26 -12.92 -7.76
N LYS A 372 28.11 -14.03 -7.02
CA LYS A 372 29.08 -14.45 -6.00
C LYS A 372 30.34 -15.05 -6.59
N GLN A 373 30.19 -15.86 -7.65
CA GLN A 373 31.30 -16.53 -8.32
C GLN A 373 32.23 -15.54 -9.01
N TYR A 374 31.67 -14.49 -9.64
CA TYR A 374 32.42 -13.58 -10.49
C TYR A 374 32.65 -12.17 -9.89
N LYS A 375 32.68 -12.05 -8.57
CA LYS A 375 32.94 -10.76 -7.87
C LYS A 375 34.21 -10.03 -8.32
N GLY A 376 35.20 -10.75 -8.87
CA GLY A 376 36.46 -10.18 -9.35
C GLY A 376 36.38 -9.54 -10.75
N SER A 377 35.28 -9.72 -11.47
CA SER A 377 35.09 -9.22 -12.84
C SER A 377 34.13 -8.02 -12.85
N PRO A 378 34.61 -6.76 -12.91
CA PRO A 378 33.75 -5.58 -12.75
C PRO A 378 32.62 -5.50 -13.78
N GLN A 379 32.90 -5.80 -15.04
CA GLN A 379 31.91 -5.71 -16.12
C GLN A 379 30.82 -6.78 -15.98
N LEU A 380 31.20 -8.02 -15.62
CA LEU A 380 30.24 -9.10 -15.39
C LEU A 380 29.41 -8.83 -14.14
N THR A 381 30.05 -8.36 -13.07
CA THR A 381 29.36 -7.94 -11.83
C THR A 381 28.31 -6.88 -12.13
N GLN A 382 28.68 -5.80 -12.82
CA GLN A 382 27.75 -4.72 -13.19
C GLN A 382 26.59 -5.24 -14.05
N HIS A 383 26.86 -6.16 -14.97
CA HIS A 383 25.83 -6.76 -15.80
C HIS A 383 24.84 -7.61 -15.00
N VAL A 384 25.35 -8.52 -14.18
CA VAL A 384 24.56 -9.40 -13.33
C VAL A 384 23.75 -8.60 -12.32
N GLU A 385 24.30 -7.54 -11.75
CA GLU A 385 23.57 -6.60 -10.88
C GLU A 385 22.42 -5.91 -11.62
N GLY A 386 22.65 -5.50 -12.88
CA GLY A 386 21.60 -4.97 -13.74
C GLY A 386 20.49 -6.00 -13.99
N MET A 387 20.85 -7.24 -14.33
CA MET A 387 19.89 -8.33 -14.51
C MET A 387 19.13 -8.66 -13.22
N LEU A 388 19.80 -8.66 -12.06
CA LEU A 388 19.17 -8.85 -10.75
C LEU A 388 18.14 -7.76 -10.48
N ALA A 389 18.48 -6.50 -10.74
CA ALA A 389 17.57 -5.39 -10.56
C ALA A 389 16.34 -5.51 -11.48
N GLU A 390 16.55 -5.74 -12.78
CA GLU A 390 15.45 -5.93 -13.75
C GLU A 390 14.55 -7.12 -13.37
N THR A 391 15.15 -8.27 -13.06
CA THR A 391 14.41 -9.49 -12.71
C THR A 391 13.62 -9.34 -11.40
N LYS A 392 14.13 -8.59 -10.42
CA LYS A 392 13.40 -8.26 -9.19
C LYS A 392 12.18 -7.39 -9.49
N GLU A 393 12.34 -6.35 -10.31
CA GLU A 393 11.21 -5.50 -10.73
C GLU A 393 10.15 -6.30 -11.47
N ASP A 394 10.55 -7.19 -12.38
CA ASP A 394 9.61 -8.02 -13.14
C ASP A 394 8.89 -9.01 -12.23
N LEU A 395 9.59 -9.65 -11.28
CA LEU A 395 8.96 -10.53 -10.28
C LEU A 395 7.96 -9.77 -9.40
N ILE A 396 8.28 -8.54 -8.99
CA ILE A 396 7.35 -7.66 -8.28
C ILE A 396 6.09 -7.45 -9.13
N GLU A 397 6.24 -7.11 -10.41
CA GLU A 397 5.11 -6.93 -11.31
C GLU A 397 4.22 -8.17 -11.43
N VAL A 398 4.80 -9.37 -11.55
CA VAL A 398 4.01 -10.62 -11.59
C VAL A 398 3.21 -10.81 -10.31
N TYR A 399 3.81 -10.53 -9.14
CA TYR A 399 3.09 -10.57 -7.86
C TYR A 399 1.92 -9.60 -7.82
N LEU A 400 2.10 -8.37 -8.28
CA LEU A 400 1.04 -7.37 -8.29
C LEU A 400 -0.07 -7.72 -9.30
N ASN A 401 0.27 -8.32 -10.44
CA ASN A 401 -0.70 -8.81 -11.41
C ASN A 401 -1.55 -9.95 -10.83
N LEU A 402 -0.94 -10.92 -10.15
CA LEU A 402 -1.66 -11.98 -9.46
C LEU A 402 -2.52 -11.43 -8.31
N GLY A 403 -1.98 -10.50 -7.52
CA GLY A 403 -2.72 -9.80 -6.47
C GLY A 403 -3.94 -9.06 -7.03
N SER A 404 -3.82 -8.45 -8.21
CA SER A 404 -4.92 -7.75 -8.87
C SER A 404 -6.05 -8.70 -9.26
N ILE A 405 -5.74 -9.93 -9.70
CA ILE A 405 -6.77 -10.96 -9.91
C ILE A 405 -7.50 -11.26 -8.60
N TYR A 406 -6.78 -11.41 -7.49
CA TYR A 406 -7.41 -11.67 -6.20
C TYR A 406 -8.27 -10.51 -5.70
N MET A 407 -7.89 -9.26 -5.97
CA MET A 407 -8.75 -8.10 -5.70
C MET A 407 -10.06 -8.17 -6.48
N THR A 408 -10.01 -8.50 -7.77
CA THR A 408 -11.22 -8.66 -8.60
C THR A 408 -12.12 -9.79 -8.10
N GLN A 409 -11.54 -10.82 -7.48
CA GLN A 409 -12.27 -11.90 -6.81
C GLN A 409 -12.69 -11.57 -5.38
N THR A 410 -12.55 -10.32 -4.94
CA THR A 410 -12.78 -9.83 -3.55
C THR A 410 -12.03 -10.64 -2.49
N ASN A 411 -10.97 -11.37 -2.88
CA ASN A 411 -10.12 -12.15 -2.00
C ASN A 411 -8.96 -11.29 -1.49
N TYR A 412 -9.30 -10.28 -0.69
CA TYR A 412 -8.33 -9.29 -0.20
C TYR A 412 -7.20 -9.91 0.63
N GLN A 413 -7.46 -11.00 1.35
CA GLN A 413 -6.43 -11.71 2.12
C GLN A 413 -5.33 -12.26 1.19
N ARG A 414 -5.70 -12.89 0.08
CA ARG A 414 -4.72 -13.37 -0.91
C ARG A 414 -4.06 -12.22 -1.65
N ALA A 415 -4.81 -11.18 -2.04
CA ALA A 415 -4.22 -9.99 -2.66
C ALA A 415 -3.15 -9.33 -1.75
N LEU A 416 -3.41 -9.26 -0.45
CA LEU A 416 -2.48 -8.74 0.54
C LEU A 416 -1.23 -9.63 0.69
N LEU A 417 -1.40 -10.96 0.62
CA LEU A 417 -0.28 -11.90 0.62
C LEU A 417 0.64 -11.68 -0.60
N GLU A 418 0.09 -11.47 -1.78
CA GLU A 418 0.88 -11.19 -2.98
C GLU A 418 1.56 -9.81 -2.90
N ALA A 419 0.88 -8.80 -2.36
CA ALA A 419 1.48 -7.47 -2.11
C ALA A 419 2.67 -7.56 -1.14
N ASN A 420 2.54 -8.37 -0.07
CA ASN A 420 3.64 -8.61 0.86
C ASN A 420 4.76 -9.42 0.23
N SER A 421 4.44 -10.36 -0.67
CA SER A 421 5.45 -11.12 -1.43
C SER A 421 6.25 -10.20 -2.35
N ALA A 422 5.61 -9.24 -3.02
CA ALA A 422 6.28 -8.20 -3.78
C ALA A 422 7.20 -7.32 -2.89
N LEU A 423 6.74 -6.91 -1.71
CA LEU A 423 7.56 -6.15 -0.76
C LEU A 423 8.71 -6.97 -0.15
N ALA A 424 8.60 -8.29 -0.11
CA ALA A 424 9.70 -9.15 0.31
C ALA A 424 10.83 -9.19 -0.73
N VAL A 425 10.51 -8.97 -2.01
CA VAL A 425 11.51 -8.84 -3.09
C VAL A 425 12.23 -7.49 -3.01
N ASP A 426 11.48 -6.41 -2.84
CA ASP A 426 12.02 -5.07 -2.56
C ASP A 426 11.14 -4.30 -1.55
N PRO A 427 11.61 -4.14 -0.29
CA PRO A 427 10.88 -3.40 0.74
C PRO A 427 10.65 -1.92 0.43
N LYS A 428 11.44 -1.34 -0.49
CA LYS A 428 11.34 0.08 -0.87
C LYS A 428 10.47 0.30 -2.11
N SER A 429 10.01 -0.76 -2.77
CA SER A 429 9.23 -0.66 -4.00
C SER A 429 7.97 0.21 -3.82
N PRO A 430 7.90 1.39 -4.46
CA PRO A 430 6.74 2.28 -4.32
C PRO A 430 5.47 1.65 -4.91
N ARG A 431 5.62 0.87 -6.00
CA ARG A 431 4.50 0.17 -6.66
C ARG A 431 3.89 -0.88 -5.73
N ALA A 432 4.71 -1.68 -5.05
CA ALA A 432 4.23 -2.68 -4.10
C ALA A 432 3.60 -2.04 -2.85
N LYS A 433 4.17 -0.93 -2.33
CA LYS A 433 3.58 -0.16 -1.22
C LYS A 433 2.21 0.41 -1.58
N SER A 434 2.11 1.05 -2.75
CA SER A 434 0.86 1.61 -3.25
C SER A 434 -0.19 0.52 -3.44
N PHE A 435 0.17 -0.61 -4.07
CA PHE A 435 -0.75 -1.72 -4.27
C PHE A 435 -1.24 -2.29 -2.93
N ARG A 436 -0.36 -2.46 -1.94
CA ARG A 436 -0.75 -2.89 -0.59
C ARG A 436 -1.75 -1.93 0.06
N ALA A 437 -1.53 -0.62 -0.07
CA ALA A 437 -2.46 0.39 0.43
C ALA A 437 -3.82 0.30 -0.26
N SER A 438 -3.86 0.13 -1.58
CA SER A 438 -5.10 -0.07 -2.34
C SER A 438 -5.87 -1.31 -1.90
N VAL A 439 -5.19 -2.43 -1.64
CA VAL A 439 -5.82 -3.63 -1.08
C VAL A 439 -6.42 -3.36 0.30
N ALA A 440 -5.70 -2.62 1.16
CA ALA A 440 -6.16 -2.31 2.51
C ALA A 440 -7.42 -1.43 2.50
N THR A 441 -7.44 -0.37 1.67
CA THR A 441 -8.61 0.48 1.48
C THR A 441 -9.79 -0.32 0.95
N ALA A 442 -9.60 -1.12 -0.10
CA ALA A 442 -10.67 -1.95 -0.67
C ALA A 442 -11.22 -2.99 0.33
N SER A 443 -10.40 -3.48 1.26
CA SER A 443 -10.85 -4.39 2.32
C SER A 443 -11.57 -3.70 3.48
N GLY A 444 -11.36 -2.39 3.67
CA GLY A 444 -12.02 -1.59 4.69
C GLY A 444 -13.40 -1.06 4.24
N ASP A 445 -13.55 -0.76 2.95
CA ASP A 445 -14.81 -0.28 2.37
C ASP A 445 -15.88 -1.38 2.24
N THR A 446 -15.48 -2.65 2.34
CA THR A 446 -16.46 -3.72 2.52
C THR A 446 -16.90 -3.73 3.98
N ASP A 447 -18.02 -3.06 4.28
CA ASP A 447 -18.79 -3.10 5.56
C ASP A 447 -19.18 -4.53 6.02
N ILE A 448 -18.71 -5.57 5.33
CA ILE A 448 -18.82 -6.97 5.70
C ILE A 448 -17.72 -7.29 6.72
N GLY A 449 -17.86 -6.77 7.94
CA GLY A 449 -17.21 -7.23 9.18
C GLY A 449 -15.91 -8.04 9.05
N VAL A 450 -14.89 -7.49 8.40
CA VAL A 450 -13.60 -8.16 8.27
C VAL A 450 -12.84 -7.92 9.57
N TYR A 451 -12.72 -8.95 10.39
CA TYR A 451 -11.91 -8.96 11.61
C TYR A 451 -10.53 -8.29 11.36
N PRO A 452 -10.01 -7.52 12.33
CA PRO A 452 -8.71 -6.85 12.18
C PRO A 452 -7.63 -7.87 11.82
N ILE A 453 -7.03 -7.68 10.64
CA ILE A 453 -5.95 -8.53 10.13
C ILE A 453 -4.77 -8.40 11.10
N ARG A 454 -4.52 -9.42 11.93
CA ARG A 454 -3.32 -9.53 12.77
C ARG A 454 -2.09 -9.34 11.89
N ARG A 455 -1.25 -8.36 12.22
CA ARG A 455 0.06 -8.16 11.57
C ARG A 455 0.88 -9.45 11.67
N VAL A 456 0.96 -10.20 10.58
CA VAL A 456 1.91 -11.31 10.46
C VAL A 456 3.30 -10.70 10.37
N ARG A 457 4.03 -10.65 11.49
CA ARG A 457 5.47 -10.38 11.46
C ARG A 457 6.14 -11.61 10.85
N LEU A 458 6.57 -11.48 9.59
CA LEU A 458 7.41 -12.50 8.96
C LEU A 458 8.76 -12.58 9.71
N PRO A 459 9.30 -13.77 9.93
CA PRO A 459 10.62 -13.93 10.52
C PRO A 459 11.66 -13.34 9.57
N ILE A 460 12.39 -12.34 10.05
CA ILE A 460 13.63 -11.86 9.42
C ILE A 460 14.63 -13.01 9.60
N ARG A 461 15.19 -13.49 8.48
CA ARG A 461 16.28 -14.48 8.48
C ARG A 461 17.61 -13.82 8.75
#